data_AF-A0A377W5R4-F1
#
_entry.id   AF-A0A377W5R4-F1
#
_cell.length_a   1.000
_cell.length_b   1.000
_cell.length_c   1.000
_cell.angle_alpha   90.00
_cell.angle_beta   90.00
_cell.angle_gamma   90.00
#
_symmetry.space_group_name_H-M   'P 1'
#
loop_
_entity.id
_entity.type
_entity.pdbx_description
1 polymer ?
#
loop_
_entity_poly.entity_id
_entity_poly.type
_entity_poly.pdbx_seq_one_letter_code
_entity_poly.pdbx_strand_id
1 'polypeptide(L)'
;MRSDKLAEGPFPEHYEPMETPLGTNPLHPKVVSSPVVRLYEEDAIRLGKKDKFPYVGTTYRLTEHFHTWTKHALLNSIAQPEQFVEISEGLAKSKGIANGDWVKVSSKRGFIRAVAVVTRRTAHAERQRPAGGDRRDPAALGF
;
A
#
# COMPACT_ATOMS: atom_id res chain seq x y z
N MET A 1 -15.76 31.33 -8.01
CA MET A 1 -14.61 31.89 -7.27
C MET A 1 -13.43 30.96 -7.52
N ARG A 2 -12.46 31.41 -8.34
CA ARG A 2 -11.31 30.60 -8.78
C ARG A 2 -10.30 30.55 -7.63
N SER A 3 -10.01 29.37 -7.10
CA SER A 3 -9.00 29.20 -6.05
C SER A 3 -7.60 29.15 -6.70
N ASP A 4 -7.11 30.30 -7.18
CA ASP A 4 -5.83 30.40 -7.88
C ASP A 4 -4.62 30.43 -6.92
N LYS A 5 -4.68 29.68 -5.81
CA LYS A 5 -3.56 29.52 -4.88
C LYS A 5 -3.53 28.08 -4.40
N LEU A 6 -2.43 27.39 -4.72
CA LEU A 6 -2.05 26.17 -4.02
C LEU A 6 -1.68 26.57 -2.59
N ALA A 7 -2.29 25.93 -1.60
CA ALA A 7 -2.05 26.26 -0.19
C ALA A 7 -0.60 25.95 0.22
N GLU A 8 0.06 25.03 -0.50
CA GLU A 8 1.44 24.60 -0.23
C GLU A 8 2.53 25.49 -0.86
N GLY A 9 2.15 26.55 -1.57
CA GLY A 9 3.09 27.54 -2.12
C GLY A 9 3.04 27.66 -3.65
N PRO A 10 3.79 28.63 -4.22
CA PRO A 10 3.74 28.93 -5.65
C PRO A 10 4.57 27.97 -6.52
N PHE A 11 5.49 27.20 -5.92
CA PHE A 11 6.32 26.22 -6.60
C PHE A 11 6.13 24.82 -5.99
N PRO A 12 6.28 23.75 -6.79
CA PRO A 12 6.25 22.39 -6.25
C PRO A 12 7.40 22.16 -5.27
N GLU A 13 7.10 21.48 -4.17
CA GLU A 13 8.07 21.00 -3.18
C GLU A 13 7.70 19.57 -2.79
N HIS A 14 8.71 18.73 -2.52
CA HIS A 14 8.46 17.32 -2.20
C HIS A 14 8.11 17.14 -0.72
N TYR A 15 6.92 16.60 -0.47
CA TYR A 15 6.51 16.16 0.86
C TYR A 15 6.18 14.67 0.86
N GLU A 16 6.54 13.98 1.93
CA GLU A 16 6.23 12.57 2.11
C GLU A 16 4.73 12.36 2.39
N PRO A 17 4.15 11.23 1.95
CA PRO A 17 2.81 10.82 2.37
C PRO A 17 2.70 10.71 3.90
N MET A 18 1.48 10.86 4.41
CA MET A 18 1.22 10.76 5.86
C MET A 18 1.62 9.40 6.45
N GLU A 19 1.49 8.33 5.66
CA GLU A 19 1.99 6.98 5.97
C GLU A 19 3.22 6.70 5.09
N THR A 20 4.38 7.25 5.48
CA THR A 20 5.65 7.01 4.78
C THR A 20 6.45 5.86 5.43
N PRO A 21 7.03 4.93 4.63
CA PRO A 21 7.90 3.88 5.16
C PRO A 21 9.23 4.44 5.69
N LEU A 22 9.62 5.66 5.27
CA LEU A 22 10.85 6.31 5.72
C LEU A 22 10.70 6.90 7.11
N GLY A 23 9.50 7.33 7.49
CA GLY A 23 9.20 8.02 8.75
C GLY A 23 9.86 9.40 8.88
N THR A 24 10.46 9.92 7.80
CA THR A 24 11.05 11.26 7.71
C THR A 24 11.11 11.66 6.24
N ASN A 25 11.31 12.94 5.96
CA ASN A 25 11.58 13.45 4.62
C ASN A 25 13.09 13.73 4.50
N PRO A 26 13.82 13.00 3.63
CA PRO A 26 15.26 13.19 3.45
C PRO A 26 15.68 14.59 3.00
N LEU A 27 14.82 15.32 2.28
CA LEU A 27 15.13 16.67 1.77
C LEU A 27 15.04 17.73 2.87
N HIS A 28 14.02 17.64 3.72
CA HIS A 28 13.84 18.55 4.84
C HIS A 28 13.17 17.84 6.03
N PRO A 29 13.95 17.18 6.91
CA PRO A 29 13.43 16.37 8.01
C PRO A 29 12.54 17.12 9.02
N LYS A 30 12.62 18.46 9.05
CA LYS A 30 11.78 19.33 9.90
C LYS A 30 10.32 19.40 9.42
N VAL A 31 10.06 19.15 8.15
CA VAL A 31 8.72 19.19 7.55
C VAL A 31 8.54 17.92 6.73
N VAL A 32 7.97 16.87 7.33
CA VAL A 32 7.91 15.55 6.70
C VAL A 32 6.84 15.50 5.61
N SER A 33 5.59 15.78 6.00
CA SER A 33 4.43 15.82 5.10
C SER A 33 3.98 17.26 4.84
N SER A 34 3.07 17.46 3.88
CA SER A 34 2.60 18.79 3.51
C SER A 34 2.09 19.56 4.74
N PRO A 35 2.59 20.78 5.00
CA PRO A 35 2.26 21.55 6.21
C PRO A 35 0.81 22.08 6.22
N VAL A 36 0.13 22.03 5.07
CA VAL A 36 -1.23 22.54 4.88
C VAL A 36 -2.25 21.43 4.65
N VAL A 37 -1.87 20.17 4.89
CA VAL A 37 -2.80 19.05 4.81
C VAL A 37 -3.91 19.22 5.84
N ARG A 38 -5.16 19.08 5.42
CA ARG A 38 -6.28 19.05 6.36
C ARG A 38 -6.43 17.62 6.89
N LEU A 39 -6.24 17.44 8.19
CA LEU A 39 -6.39 16.17 8.88
C LEU A 39 -7.28 16.33 10.11
N TYR A 40 -8.38 15.59 10.18
CA TYR A 40 -9.23 15.54 11.36
C TYR A 40 -8.64 14.60 12.41
N GLU A 41 -8.90 14.88 13.70
CA GLU A 41 -8.35 14.08 14.81
C GLU A 41 -8.74 12.60 14.73
N GLU A 42 -9.98 12.34 14.33
CA GLU A 42 -10.55 10.99 14.14
C GLU A 42 -9.83 10.20 13.03
N ASP A 43 -9.35 10.88 11.99
CA ASP A 43 -8.56 10.27 10.93
C ASP A 43 -7.09 10.11 11.36
N ALA A 44 -6.56 11.08 12.13
CA ALA A 44 -5.18 11.06 12.62
C ALA A 44 -4.89 9.82 13.47
N ILE A 45 -5.82 9.42 14.34
CA ILE A 45 -5.67 8.20 15.17
C ILE A 45 -5.70 6.90 14.34
N ARG A 46 -6.19 6.97 13.10
CA ARG A 46 -6.31 5.84 12.15
C ARG A 46 -5.14 5.76 11.17
N LEU A 47 -4.13 6.64 11.30
CA LEU A 47 -2.90 6.56 10.54
C LEU A 47 -1.94 5.52 11.16
N GLY A 48 -1.43 4.64 10.31
CA GLY A 48 -0.42 3.65 10.61
C GLY A 48 0.96 4.28 10.78
N LYS A 49 1.88 3.48 11.34
CA LYS A 49 3.29 3.82 11.49
C LYS A 49 4.13 2.65 10.98
N LYS A 50 5.31 2.97 10.43
CA LYS A 50 6.21 2.02 9.76
C LYS A 50 6.68 0.84 10.63
N ASP A 51 6.65 0.99 11.95
CA ASP A 51 6.99 -0.06 12.91
C ASP A 51 5.99 -1.23 12.87
N LYS A 52 4.72 -0.92 12.58
CA LYS A 52 3.64 -1.92 12.45
C LYS A 52 3.29 -2.22 10.99
N PHE A 53 3.47 -1.23 10.12
CA PHE A 53 3.07 -1.25 8.72
C PHE A 53 4.24 -0.83 7.82
N PRO A 54 5.23 -1.71 7.60
CA PRO A 54 6.51 -1.35 6.99
C PRO A 54 6.50 -1.28 5.46
N TYR A 55 5.46 -1.79 4.81
CA TYR A 55 5.40 -1.92 3.36
C TYR A 55 4.57 -0.78 2.74
N VAL A 56 4.93 -0.34 1.53
CA VAL A 56 4.13 0.66 0.80
C VAL A 56 2.95 -0.02 0.11
N GLY A 57 1.74 0.34 0.53
CA GLY A 57 0.50 -0.12 -0.10
C GLY A 57 0.05 0.84 -1.19
N THR A 58 -0.32 0.33 -2.36
CA THR A 58 -0.92 1.13 -3.44
C THR A 58 -2.12 0.39 -4.03
N THR A 59 -3.10 1.13 -4.55
CA THR A 59 -4.27 0.59 -5.24
C THR A 59 -4.30 1.11 -6.67
N TYR A 60 -4.68 0.24 -7.60
CA TYR A 60 -4.70 0.54 -9.04
C TYR A 60 -5.87 -0.19 -9.71
N ARG A 61 -5.97 -0.07 -11.04
CA ARG A 61 -7.04 -0.66 -11.85
C ARG A 61 -6.49 -1.75 -12.76
N LEU A 62 -7.32 -2.73 -13.06
CA LEU A 62 -7.09 -3.72 -14.11
C LEU A 62 -7.93 -3.35 -15.33
N THR A 63 -7.39 -3.55 -16.52
CA THR A 63 -8.02 -3.20 -17.79
C THR A 63 -9.43 -3.79 -17.92
N GLU A 64 -9.61 -4.99 -17.38
CA GLU A 64 -10.83 -5.79 -17.45
C GLU A 64 -11.93 -5.29 -16.49
N HIS A 65 -11.61 -4.41 -15.54
CA HIS A 65 -12.59 -3.93 -14.56
C HIS A 65 -12.69 -2.41 -14.45
N PHE A 66 -13.92 -1.92 -14.60
CA PHE A 66 -14.29 -0.57 -14.22
C PHE A 66 -14.84 -0.53 -12.79
N HIS A 67 -13.99 -0.07 -11.88
CA HIS A 67 -14.28 0.04 -10.43
C HIS A 67 -14.94 -1.26 -9.92
N THR A 68 -15.98 -1.14 -9.09
CA THR A 68 -16.76 -2.26 -8.57
C THR A 68 -17.99 -2.57 -9.41
N TRP A 69 -18.16 -1.98 -10.59
CA TRP A 69 -19.38 -2.15 -11.40
C TRP A 69 -19.29 -3.40 -12.28
N THR A 70 -18.26 -3.47 -13.12
CA THR A 70 -18.15 -4.53 -14.15
C THR A 70 -18.04 -5.96 -13.62
N LYS A 71 -17.82 -6.18 -12.32
CA LYS A 71 -17.96 -7.51 -11.68
C LYS A 71 -19.37 -8.11 -11.79
N HIS A 72 -20.36 -7.29 -12.14
CA HIS A 72 -21.73 -7.74 -12.43
C HIS A 72 -21.92 -8.16 -13.90
N ALA A 73 -20.93 -7.91 -14.78
CA ALA A 73 -20.94 -8.35 -16.16
C ALA A 73 -20.14 -9.65 -16.30
N LEU A 74 -20.79 -10.69 -16.83
CA LEU A 74 -20.26 -12.05 -16.86
C LEU A 74 -18.88 -12.15 -17.52
N LEU A 75 -18.68 -11.49 -18.67
CA LEU A 75 -17.40 -11.57 -19.40
C LEU A 75 -16.23 -11.02 -18.60
N ASN A 76 -16.43 -9.91 -17.89
CA ASN A 76 -15.40 -9.30 -17.05
C ASN A 76 -15.08 -10.21 -15.86
N SER A 77 -16.10 -10.80 -15.24
CA SER A 77 -15.94 -11.74 -14.13
C SER A 77 -15.34 -13.09 -14.55
N ILE A 78 -15.33 -13.42 -15.85
CA ILE A 78 -14.55 -14.55 -16.37
C ILE A 78 -13.09 -14.13 -16.60
N ALA A 79 -12.87 -12.94 -17.15
CA ALA A 79 -11.54 -12.45 -17.48
C ALA A 79 -10.66 -12.20 -16.24
N GLN A 80 -11.24 -11.63 -15.17
CA GLN A 80 -10.58 -11.42 -13.88
C GLN A 80 -11.50 -11.89 -12.74
N PRO A 81 -11.54 -13.20 -12.45
CA PRO A 81 -12.56 -13.79 -11.60
C PRO A 81 -12.37 -13.57 -10.10
N GLU A 82 -11.14 -13.34 -9.65
CA GLU A 82 -10.78 -13.37 -8.24
C GLU A 82 -9.89 -12.20 -7.85
N GLN A 83 -10.08 -11.72 -6.61
CA GLN A 83 -9.27 -10.66 -6.04
C GLN A 83 -7.85 -11.15 -5.77
N PHE A 84 -6.87 -10.40 -6.25
CA PHE A 84 -5.46 -10.65 -5.95
C PHE A 84 -4.72 -9.39 -5.47
N VAL A 85 -3.52 -9.60 -4.94
CA VAL A 85 -2.54 -8.57 -4.61
C VAL A 85 -1.19 -8.92 -5.22
N GLU A 86 -0.46 -7.92 -5.71
CA GLU A 86 0.86 -8.12 -6.29
C GLU A 86 1.95 -7.89 -5.25
N ILE A 87 2.89 -8.82 -5.15
CA ILE A 87 4.08 -8.70 -4.28
C ILE A 87 5.35 -9.10 -5.03
N SER A 88 6.47 -8.54 -4.60
CA SER A 88 7.78 -8.85 -5.17
C SER A 88 8.24 -10.26 -4.79
N GLU A 89 9.11 -10.86 -5.61
CA GLU A 89 9.74 -12.15 -5.27
C GLU A 89 10.53 -12.08 -3.95
N GLY A 90 11.18 -10.95 -3.66
CA GLY A 90 11.94 -10.74 -2.42
C GLY A 90 11.04 -10.73 -1.17
N LEU A 91 9.93 -9.98 -1.23
CA LEU A 91 8.94 -9.92 -0.16
C LEU A 91 8.26 -11.28 0.04
N ALA A 92 7.87 -11.93 -1.05
CA ALA A 92 7.28 -13.26 -1.01
C ALA A 92 8.22 -14.26 -0.33
N LYS A 93 9.51 -14.26 -0.71
CA LYS A 93 10.54 -15.13 -0.11
C LYS A 93 10.75 -14.85 1.38
N SER A 94 10.82 -13.57 1.79
CA SER A 94 11.03 -13.23 3.21
C SER A 94 9.85 -13.63 4.10
N LYS A 95 8.64 -13.71 3.54
CA LYS A 95 7.41 -14.12 4.22
C LYS A 95 7.02 -15.58 3.99
N GLY A 96 7.73 -16.31 3.14
CA GLY A 96 7.40 -17.69 2.79
C GLY A 96 6.08 -17.84 2.03
N ILE A 97 5.74 -16.87 1.18
CA ILE A 97 4.52 -16.85 0.36
C ILE A 97 4.84 -17.40 -1.03
N ALA A 98 4.11 -18.43 -1.46
CA ALA A 98 4.16 -18.92 -2.83
C ALA A 98 3.17 -18.15 -3.72
N ASN A 99 3.40 -18.19 -5.04
CA ASN A 99 2.46 -17.64 -6.00
C ASN A 99 1.14 -18.43 -5.95
N GLY A 100 0.01 -17.73 -5.81
CA GLY A 100 -1.31 -18.35 -5.66
C GLY A 100 -1.76 -18.54 -4.20
N ASP A 101 -0.89 -18.30 -3.22
CA ASP A 101 -1.26 -18.43 -1.81
C ASP A 101 -2.25 -17.34 -1.38
N TRP A 102 -3.14 -17.69 -0.45
CA TRP A 102 -3.99 -16.71 0.21
C TRP A 102 -3.20 -15.92 1.25
N VAL A 103 -3.20 -14.60 1.10
CA VAL A 103 -2.54 -13.67 2.03
C VAL A 103 -3.56 -12.75 2.68
N LYS A 104 -3.21 -12.28 3.89
CA LYS A 104 -3.97 -11.23 4.59
C LYS A 104 -3.20 -9.93 4.47
N VAL A 105 -3.81 -8.93 3.84
CA VAL A 105 -3.26 -7.58 3.70
C VAL A 105 -3.98 -6.66 4.68
N SER A 106 -3.24 -5.98 5.54
CA SER A 106 -3.78 -5.15 6.62
C SER A 106 -3.16 -3.77 6.67
N SER A 107 -3.96 -2.79 7.09
CA SER A 107 -3.52 -1.45 7.49
C SER A 107 -4.07 -1.11 8.87
N LYS A 108 -3.73 0.07 9.40
CA LYS A 108 -4.33 0.56 10.64
C LYS A 108 -5.86 0.65 10.59
N ARG A 109 -6.44 0.74 9.39
CA ARG A 109 -7.88 0.92 9.15
C ARG A 109 -8.66 -0.39 9.01
N GLY A 110 -8.02 -1.51 8.73
CA GLY A 110 -8.70 -2.79 8.45
C GLY A 110 -7.85 -3.77 7.66
N PHE A 111 -8.47 -4.80 7.08
CA PHE A 111 -7.76 -5.81 6.29
C PHE A 111 -8.62 -6.37 5.15
N ILE A 112 -7.95 -7.00 4.19
CA ILE A 112 -8.52 -7.83 3.13
C ILE A 112 -7.81 -9.19 3.09
N ARG A 113 -8.42 -10.17 2.44
CA ARG A 113 -7.79 -11.44 2.07
C ARG A 113 -7.86 -11.57 0.56
N ALA A 114 -6.76 -11.96 -0.07
CA ALA A 114 -6.66 -12.05 -1.51
C ALA A 114 -5.61 -13.09 -1.92
N VAL A 115 -5.64 -13.52 -3.17
CA VAL A 115 -4.61 -14.38 -3.76
C VAL A 115 -3.33 -13.56 -4.01
N ALA A 116 -2.17 -14.11 -3.69
CA ALA A 116 -0.89 -13.47 -3.97
C ALA A 116 -0.42 -13.76 -5.39
N VAL A 117 -0.24 -12.70 -6.19
CA VAL A 117 0.48 -12.74 -7.47
C VAL A 117 1.92 -12.31 -7.21
N VAL A 118 2.83 -13.27 -7.16
CA VAL A 118 4.27 -13.03 -6.96
C VAL A 118 4.90 -12.74 -8.31
N THR A 119 5.51 -11.56 -8.46
CA THR A 119 6.03 -11.12 -9.76
C THR A 119 7.30 -10.30 -9.64
N ARG A 120 8.08 -10.27 -10.72
CA ARG A 120 9.25 -9.39 -10.89
C ARG A 120 8.88 -7.97 -11.29
N ARG A 121 7.63 -7.74 -11.71
CA ARG A 121 7.15 -6.42 -12.16
C ARG A 121 7.18 -5.38 -11.03
N THR A 122 6.90 -5.82 -9.81
CA THR A 122 6.99 -5.01 -8.58
C THR A 122 8.35 -5.25 -7.94
N ALA A 123 9.40 -4.62 -8.47
CA ALA A 123 10.76 -4.77 -7.92
C ALA A 123 11.04 -3.76 -6.81
N HIS A 124 11.62 -4.25 -5.70
CA HIS A 124 12.37 -3.43 -4.76
C HIS A 124 13.71 -4.12 -4.49
N ALA A 125 14.81 -3.36 -4.49
CA ALA A 125 16.09 -3.87 -4.00
C ALA A 125 16.03 -3.92 -2.47
N GLU A 126 15.92 -5.10 -1.88
CA GLU A 126 15.78 -5.24 -0.42
C GLU A 126 17.16 -5.45 0.26
N ARG A 127 17.47 -4.60 1.24
CA ARG A 127 18.46 -4.93 2.27
C ARG A 127 17.84 -5.99 3.18
N GLN A 128 18.36 -7.20 3.14
CA GLN A 128 17.90 -8.32 3.96
C GLN A 128 17.92 -7.96 5.45
N ARG A 129 16.77 -8.06 6.13
CA ARG A 129 16.71 -8.23 7.59
C ARG A 129 16.20 -9.65 7.89
N PRO A 130 16.76 -10.36 8.88
CA PRO A 130 16.46 -11.76 9.10
C PRO A 130 15.02 -11.96 9.60
N ALA A 131 14.38 -13.02 9.11
CA ALA A 131 13.01 -13.39 9.43
C ALA A 131 12.93 -14.00 10.85
N GLY A 132 12.07 -13.45 11.70
CA GLY A 132 11.62 -14.07 12.95
C GLY A 132 10.10 -13.92 13.08
N GLY A 133 9.37 -15.04 13.13
CA GLY A 133 7.93 -15.04 13.39
C GLY A 133 7.19 -16.34 12.99
N ASP A 134 6.38 -16.85 13.92
CA ASP A 134 5.65 -18.13 14.00
C ASP A 134 4.72 -18.46 12.80
N ARG A 135 4.66 -19.75 12.41
CA ARG A 135 4.07 -20.31 11.17
C ARG A 135 2.59 -20.72 11.27
N ARG A 136 1.74 -19.96 11.97
CA ARG A 136 0.34 -20.39 12.23
C ARG A 136 -0.77 -19.44 11.79
N ASP A 137 -0.44 -18.38 11.05
CA ASP A 137 -1.42 -17.50 10.42
C ASP A 137 -1.11 -17.35 8.92
N PRO A 138 -2.12 -17.23 8.02
CA PRO A 138 -1.87 -16.88 6.62
C PRO A 138 -1.00 -15.63 6.58
N ALA A 139 0.13 -15.70 5.88
CA ALA A 139 1.21 -14.73 5.96
C ALA A 139 0.67 -13.29 5.89
N ALA A 140 0.79 -12.58 7.01
CA ALA A 140 0.23 -11.25 7.16
C ALA A 140 1.18 -10.20 6.55
N LEU A 141 0.63 -9.39 5.65
CA LEU A 141 1.29 -8.23 5.07
C LEU A 141 0.66 -6.96 5.66
N GLY A 142 1.46 -6.16 6.34
CA GLY A 142 1.05 -4.87 6.94
C GLY A 142 1.55 -3.70 6.09
N PHE A 143 0.64 -2.88 5.57
CA PHE A 143 0.93 -1.67 4.81
C PHE A 143 0.31 -0.44 5.46
#